data_AF-A0A7Z0S801-F1
#
_entry.id   AF-A0A7Z0S801-F1
#
_cell.length_a   1.000
_cell.length_b   1.000
_cell.length_c   1.000
_cell.angle_alpha   90.00
_cell.angle_beta   90.00
_cell.angle_gamma   90.00
#
_symmetry.space_group_name_H-M   'P 1'
#
loop_
_entity.id
_entity.type
_entity.pdbx_description
1 polymer ?
#
loop_
_entity_poly.entity_id
_entity_poly.type
_entity_poly.pdbx_seq_one_letter_code
_entity_poly.pdbx_strand_id
1 'polypeptide(L)'
;MNDHTYPVFKGLGRKATFMGVPTRLLLGAFAVVAVIAMTAGLVWWGLLFVVMPTLAILTRDDDKALDVLWLEFKTRKRNRNQRFWNGSSYALHGYHRRRPWRALIR
;
A
#
# COMPACT_ATOMS: atom_id res chain seq x y z
N MET A 1 -14.02 -4.59 12.72
CA MET A 1 -13.37 -5.37 11.63
C MET A 1 -13.24 -6.79 12.14
N ASN A 2 -13.87 -7.80 11.51
CA ASN A 2 -13.74 -9.19 11.97
C ASN A 2 -12.32 -9.69 11.66
N ASP A 3 -11.66 -10.31 12.64
CA ASP A 3 -10.26 -10.78 12.57
C ASP A 3 -9.95 -11.71 11.38
N HIS A 4 -10.98 -12.31 10.79
CA HIS A 4 -10.84 -13.22 9.64
C HIS A 4 -10.85 -12.52 8.26
N THR A 5 -10.97 -11.19 8.20
CA THR A 5 -11.04 -10.45 6.92
C THR A 5 -9.71 -10.50 6.16
N TYR A 6 -8.59 -10.61 6.89
CA TYR A 6 -7.23 -10.65 6.34
C TYR A 6 -6.39 -11.73 7.07
N PRO A 7 -6.57 -13.03 6.73
CA PRO A 7 -6.01 -14.15 7.50
C PRO A 7 -4.48 -14.23 7.51
N VAL A 8 -3.80 -13.46 6.64
CA VAL A 8 -2.33 -13.44 6.50
C VAL A 8 -1.69 -12.33 7.35
N PHE A 9 -2.46 -11.37 7.84
CA PHE A 9 -1.90 -10.12 8.38
C PHE A 9 -2.25 -9.93 9.85
N LYS A 10 -1.23 -9.98 10.72
CA LYS A 10 -1.32 -9.44 12.07
C LYS A 10 -0.40 -8.23 12.14
N GLY A 11 -0.97 -7.03 12.17
CA GLY A 11 -0.22 -5.78 12.24
C GLY A 11 0.35 -5.55 13.65
N LEU A 12 1.33 -6.35 14.07
CA LEU A 12 1.90 -6.30 15.42
C LEU A 12 3.02 -5.24 15.58
N GLY A 13 3.61 -4.75 14.49
CA GLY A 13 4.65 -3.73 14.51
C GLY A 13 4.13 -2.33 14.18
N ARG A 14 4.55 -1.32 14.96
CA ARG A 14 4.39 0.11 14.60
C ARG A 14 5.48 0.44 13.58
N LYS A 15 5.11 1.02 12.45
CA LYS A 15 6.08 1.37 11.40
C LYS A 15 6.88 2.60 11.79
N ALA A 16 8.11 2.70 11.28
CA ALA A 16 8.83 3.96 11.30
C ALA A 16 8.07 4.98 10.43
N THR A 17 7.65 6.07 11.04
CA THR A 17 6.95 7.18 10.39
C THR A 17 7.76 8.46 10.60
N PHE A 18 7.92 9.26 9.54
CA PHE A 18 8.50 10.60 9.60
C PHE A 18 7.39 11.61 9.30
N MET A 19 7.13 12.54 10.22
CA MET A 19 6.00 13.48 10.15
C MET A 19 4.63 12.80 9.90
N GLY A 20 4.41 11.62 10.50
CA GLY A 20 3.17 10.85 10.31
C GLY A 20 3.12 10.01 9.03
N VAL A 21 4.08 10.17 8.11
CA VAL A 21 4.15 9.41 6.85
C VAL A 21 5.08 8.20 7.02
N PRO A 22 4.67 6.96 6.64
CA PRO A 22 5.54 5.80 6.65
C PRO A 22 6.76 5.99 5.72
N THR A 23 7.96 5.68 6.22
CA THR A 23 9.22 6.00 5.50
C THR A 23 9.32 5.39 4.10
N ARG A 24 8.71 4.21 3.89
CA ARG A 24 8.67 3.54 2.58
C ARG A 24 7.86 4.33 1.55
N LEU A 25 6.75 4.93 1.97
CA LEU A 25 5.92 5.79 1.11
C LEU A 25 6.63 7.10 0.80
N LEU A 26 7.26 7.69 1.82
CA LEU A 26 8.06 8.90 1.68
C LEU A 26 9.18 8.71 0.63
N LEU A 27 9.96 7.63 0.74
CA LEU A 27 11.00 7.28 -0.22
C LEU A 27 10.46 7.04 -1.63
N GLY A 28 9.35 6.32 -1.75
CA GLY A 28 8.70 6.06 -3.05
C GLY A 28 8.23 7.35 -3.71
N ALA A 29 7.59 8.24 -2.95
CA ALA A 29 7.13 9.54 -3.43
C ALA A 29 8.30 10.44 -3.86
N PHE A 30 9.36 10.50 -3.05
CA PHE A 30 10.57 11.23 -3.39
C PHE A 30 11.21 10.69 -4.69
N ALA A 31 11.31 9.36 -4.83
CA ALA A 31 11.84 8.74 -6.05
C ALA A 31 11.00 9.07 -7.28
N VAL A 32 9.67 9.04 -7.19
CA VAL A 32 8.77 9.42 -8.29
C VAL A 32 8.94 10.88 -8.67
N VAL A 33 8.95 11.80 -7.70
CA VAL A 33 9.16 13.23 -7.97
C VAL A 33 10.55 13.48 -8.54
N ALA A 34 11.58 12.80 -8.05
CA ALA A 34 12.94 12.91 -8.61
C ALA A 34 12.99 12.47 -10.07
N VAL A 35 12.33 11.36 -10.45
CA VAL A 35 12.24 10.93 -11.85
C VAL A 35 11.51 11.96 -12.71
N ILE A 36 10.41 12.53 -12.22
CA ILE A 36 9.69 13.61 -12.92
C ILE A 36 10.59 14.84 -13.07
N ALA A 37 11.31 15.25 -12.03
CA ALA A 37 12.21 16.39 -12.08
C ALA A 37 13.39 16.17 -13.03
N MET A 38 13.92 14.95 -13.11
CA MET A 38 14.97 14.58 -14.06
C MET A 38 14.48 14.60 -15.51
N THR A 39 13.22 14.24 -15.76
CA THR A 39 12.65 14.14 -17.12
C THR A 39 12.02 15.43 -17.63
N ALA A 40 11.41 16.22 -16.74
CA ALA A 40 10.59 17.38 -17.09
C ALA A 40 11.14 18.70 -16.51
N GLY A 41 12.26 18.67 -15.79
CA GLY A 41 12.99 19.84 -15.29
C GLY A 41 12.90 20.08 -13.78
N LEU A 42 13.82 20.89 -13.26
CA LEU A 42 14.00 21.13 -11.82
C LEU A 42 12.77 21.76 -11.13
N VAL A 43 11.92 22.47 -11.87
CA VAL A 43 10.70 23.10 -11.34
C VAL A 43 9.75 22.08 -10.70
N TRP A 44 9.78 20.83 -11.16
CA TRP A 44 8.92 19.77 -10.65
C TRP A 44 9.27 19.28 -9.24
N TRP A 45 10.39 19.72 -8.65
CA TRP A 45 10.64 19.54 -7.23
C TRP A 45 9.55 20.17 -6.35
N GLY A 46 8.87 21.22 -6.83
CA GLY A 46 7.72 21.82 -6.16
C GLY A 46 6.56 20.84 -5.92
N LEU A 47 6.49 19.75 -6.68
CA LEU A 47 5.46 18.72 -6.53
C LEU A 47 5.54 18.02 -5.16
N LEU A 48 6.73 17.94 -4.55
CA LEU A 48 6.88 17.41 -3.18
C LEU A 48 6.10 18.24 -2.15
N PHE A 49 5.96 19.55 -2.37
CA PHE A 49 5.23 20.42 -1.45
C PHE A 49 3.73 20.09 -1.40
N VAL A 50 3.19 19.52 -2.49
CA VAL A 50 1.81 19.03 -2.57
C VAL A 50 1.72 17.57 -2.14
N VAL A 51 2.67 16.72 -2.54
CA VAL A 51 2.64 15.29 -2.26
C VAL A 51 2.83 14.99 -0.78
N MET A 52 3.72 15.71 -0.09
CA MET A 52 3.99 15.52 1.33
C MET A 52 2.75 15.67 2.23
N PRO A 53 2.00 16.79 2.19
CA PRO A 53 0.79 16.94 2.99
C PRO A 53 -0.31 15.96 2.56
N THR A 54 -0.42 15.65 1.27
CA THR A 54 -1.39 14.66 0.76
C THR A 54 -1.13 13.27 1.35
N LEU A 55 0.13 12.84 1.39
CA LEU A 55 0.51 11.58 2.03
C LEU A 55 0.29 11.63 3.54
N ALA A 56 0.59 12.74 4.20
CA ALA A 56 0.36 12.90 5.63
C ALA A 56 -1.12 12.77 5.99
N ILE A 57 -2.02 13.37 5.20
CA ILE A 57 -3.47 13.23 5.38
C ILE A 57 -3.91 11.79 5.11
N LEU A 58 -3.48 11.21 4.00
CA LEU A 58 -3.87 9.85 3.60
C LEU A 58 -3.40 8.77 4.58
N THR A 59 -2.21 8.94 5.16
CA THR A 59 -1.59 7.96 6.06
C THR A 59 -1.91 8.21 7.54
N ARG A 60 -2.59 9.31 7.86
CA ARG A 60 -3.04 9.63 9.22
C ARG A 60 -3.98 8.58 9.79
N ASP A 61 -4.90 8.08 8.97
CA ASP A 61 -5.96 7.18 9.42
C ASP A 61 -5.66 5.69 9.16
N ASP A 62 -4.79 5.35 8.19
CA ASP A 62 -4.59 3.94 7.81
C ASP A 62 -3.20 3.62 7.23
N ASP A 63 -2.17 3.73 8.07
CA ASP A 63 -0.79 3.36 7.74
C ASP A 63 -0.62 1.86 7.41
N LYS A 64 -1.55 1.01 7.86
CA LYS A 64 -1.51 -0.45 7.67
C LYS A 64 -2.27 -0.93 6.43
N ALA A 65 -3.35 -0.27 6.01
CA ALA A 65 -4.08 -0.65 4.80
C ALA A 65 -3.19 -0.67 3.55
N LEU A 66 -2.27 0.29 3.42
CA LEU A 66 -1.34 0.35 2.28
C LEU A 66 -0.38 -0.85 2.24
N ASP A 67 0.06 -1.36 3.39
CA ASP A 67 0.91 -2.56 3.45
C ASP A 67 0.13 -3.82 3.12
N VAL A 68 -1.12 -3.90 3.60
CA VAL A 68 -2.02 -5.00 3.25
C VAL A 68 -2.30 -5.01 1.74
N LEU A 69 -2.56 -3.84 1.14
CA LEU A 69 -2.70 -3.67 -0.30
C LEU A 69 -1.43 -4.07 -1.07
N TRP A 70 -0.27 -3.61 -0.63
CA TRP A 70 1.01 -3.93 -1.27
C TRP A 70 1.32 -5.43 -1.22
N LEU A 71 1.09 -6.05 -0.08
CA LEU A 71 1.39 -7.47 0.11
C LEU A 71 0.31 -8.36 -0.54
N GLU A 72 -0.94 -7.90 -0.62
CA GLU A 72 -1.96 -8.49 -1.49
C GLU A 72 -1.51 -8.45 -2.96
N PHE A 73 -1.01 -7.31 -3.44
CA PHE A 73 -0.48 -7.19 -4.80
C PHE A 73 0.70 -8.14 -5.05
N LYS A 74 1.66 -8.19 -4.11
CA LYS A 74 2.83 -9.07 -4.17
C LYS A 74 2.43 -10.55 -4.20
N THR A 75 1.51 -10.96 -3.33
CA THR A 75 1.02 -12.35 -3.27
C THR A 75 0.20 -12.70 -4.51
N ARG A 76 -0.65 -11.81 -5.05
CA ARG A 76 -1.36 -12.05 -6.32
C ARG A 76 -0.42 -12.20 -7.51
N LYS A 77 0.61 -11.35 -7.61
CA LYS A 77 1.60 -11.42 -8.70
C LYS A 77 2.40 -12.72 -8.64
N ARG A 78 2.76 -13.18 -7.44
CA ARG A 78 3.52 -14.42 -7.24
C ARG A 78 2.63 -15.68 -7.38
N ASN A 79 1.37 -15.60 -6.99
CA ASN A 79 0.42 -16.71 -6.98
C ASN A 79 -0.42 -16.78 -8.28
N ARG A 80 0.25 -16.87 -9.44
CA ARG A 80 -0.44 -16.95 -10.74
C ARG A 80 -1.33 -18.19 -10.89
N ASN A 81 -0.96 -19.30 -10.25
CA ASN A 81 -1.66 -20.58 -10.41
C ASN A 81 -2.81 -20.79 -9.40
N GLN A 82 -3.17 -19.76 -8.62
CA GLN A 82 -4.24 -19.81 -7.62
C GLN A 82 -5.60 -20.23 -8.19
N ARG A 83 -5.86 -19.92 -9.46
CA ARG A 83 -7.11 -20.25 -10.15
C ARG A 83 -7.19 -21.74 -10.54
N PHE A 84 -6.04 -22.37 -10.75
CA PHE A 84 -5.94 -23.81 -11.01
C PHE A 84 -6.12 -24.63 -9.73
N TRP A 85 -5.50 -24.18 -8.62
CA TRP A 85 -5.52 -24.91 -7.35
C TRP A 85 -6.65 -24.49 -6.38
N ASN A 86 -7.50 -23.54 -6.76
CA ASN A 86 -8.56 -22.95 -5.91
C ASN A 86 -8.09 -22.59 -4.48
N GLY A 87 -6.84 -22.14 -4.35
CA GLY A 87 -6.17 -21.95 -3.06
C GLY A 87 -4.96 -21.01 -3.15
N SER A 88 -4.46 -20.58 -1.99
CA SER A 88 -3.24 -19.77 -1.89
C SER A 88 -2.22 -20.44 -0.98
N SER A 89 -0.98 -20.60 -1.47
CA SER A 89 0.12 -21.14 -0.66
C SER A 89 0.47 -20.28 0.56
N TYR A 90 -0.03 -19.03 0.63
CA TYR A 90 0.28 -18.06 1.67
C TYR A 90 -0.83 -17.89 2.71
N ALA A 91 -1.98 -18.56 2.54
CA ALA A 91 -3.11 -18.48 3.46
C ALA A 91 -3.94 -19.76 3.44
N LEU A 92 -4.26 -20.31 4.62
CA LEU A 92 -5.18 -21.45 4.76
C LEU A 92 -6.62 -21.12 4.31
N HIS A 93 -7.00 -19.84 4.32
CA HIS A 93 -8.33 -19.38 3.92
C HIS A 93 -8.24 -18.43 2.72
N GLY A 94 -9.14 -18.61 1.76
CA GLY A 94 -9.27 -17.71 0.61
C GLY A 94 -9.67 -16.29 1.04
N TYR A 95 -9.22 -15.30 0.28
CA TYR A 95 -9.60 -13.92 0.53
C TYR A 95 -11.11 -13.70 0.33
N HIS A 96 -11.75 -12.94 1.23
CA HIS A 96 -13.17 -12.63 1.13
C HIS A 96 -13.52 -11.82 -0.14
N ARG A 97 -14.66 -12.13 -0.77
CA ARG A 97 -15.13 -11.47 -2.01
C ARG A 97 -15.50 -10.00 -1.83
N ARG A 98 -15.90 -9.61 -0.61
CA ARG A 98 -16.17 -8.21 -0.21
C ARG A 98 -14.93 -7.66 0.50
N ARG A 99 -14.11 -6.91 -0.23
CA ARG A 99 -12.93 -6.23 0.33
C ARG A 99 -13.31 -4.80 0.70
N PRO A 100 -12.94 -4.29 1.88
CA PRO A 100 -13.28 -2.93 2.30
C PRO A 100 -12.74 -1.87 1.32
N TRP A 101 -11.55 -2.06 0.76
CA TRP A 101 -10.99 -1.14 -0.24
C TRP A 101 -11.70 -1.16 -1.61
N ARG A 102 -12.45 -2.22 -1.94
CA ARG A 102 -13.27 -2.22 -3.18
C ARG A 102 -14.41 -1.22 -3.13
N ALA A 103 -14.84 -0.83 -1.93
CA ALA A 103 -15.83 0.24 -1.76
C ALA A 103 -15.23 1.64 -2.01
N LEU A 104 -13.90 1.80 -1.89
CA LEU A 104 -13.21 3.07 -2.14
C LEU A 104 -12.94 3.35 -3.62
N ILE A 105 -13.06 2.34 -4.49
CA ILE A 105 -12.81 2.43 -5.94
C ILE A 105 -14.14 2.52 -6.73
N ARG A 106 -15.29 2.60 -6.03
CA ARG A 106 -16.61 2.62 -6.67
C ARG A 106 -17.18 4.03 -6.76
#